data_AF-A0A6B2CM17-F1
#
_entry.id   AF-A0A6B2CM17-F1
#
_cell.length_a   1.000
_cell.length_b   1.000
_cell.length_c   1.000
_cell.angle_alpha   90.00
_cell.angle_beta   90.00
_cell.angle_gamma   90.00
#
_symmetry.space_group_name_H-M   'P 1'
#
loop_
_entity.id
_entity.type
_entity.pdbx_description
1 polymer ?
#
loop_
_entity_poly.entity_id
_entity_poly.type
_entity_poly.pdbx_seq_one_letter_code
_entity_poly.pdbx_strand_id
1 'polypeptide(L)'
;MRIIGFSWEYPRIGSQLTDLQYLVLSLSSVLRALGHDVTIVVPGNANPPNYSGVKVIGINIPIKDYPNVVSYGLSSSMQVVANMRYSVDGKFDEIVCFEWGGCIMGLLAKSTQPCCMGSSINCVVLSTEYERGDPWNDVMASSIASIEGWIFRQCDGVYAVRQGTVDNLKNKYNVKATYVPSIEELGRVIAG
;
A
#
# COMPACT_ATOMS: atom_id res chain seq x y z
N MET A 1 17.23 8.88 0.94
CA MET A 1 15.98 8.82 1.71
C MET A 1 15.72 7.38 2.12
N ARG A 2 15.12 7.20 3.28
CA ARG A 2 14.61 5.90 3.75
C ARG A 2 13.12 5.86 3.50
N ILE A 3 12.70 4.85 2.74
CA ILE A 3 11.31 4.66 2.30
C ILE A 3 10.78 3.39 2.96
N ILE A 4 9.62 3.52 3.60
CA ILE A 4 8.88 2.36 4.09
C ILE A 4 7.63 2.15 3.25
N GLY A 5 7.47 0.93 2.74
CA GLY A 5 6.35 0.54 1.91
C GLY A 5 5.36 -0.34 2.65
N PHE A 6 4.07 -0.22 2.34
CA PHE A 6 3.02 -1.07 2.91
C PHE A 6 2.15 -1.66 1.82
N SER A 7 2.02 -2.99 1.81
CA SER A 7 1.16 -3.70 0.87
C SER A 7 0.49 -4.88 1.56
N TRP A 8 -0.71 -5.22 1.08
CA TRP A 8 -1.38 -6.46 1.49
C TRP A 8 -0.72 -7.71 0.91
N GLU A 9 -0.09 -7.56 -0.26
CA GLU A 9 0.51 -8.66 -1.00
C GLU A 9 1.97 -8.37 -1.35
N TYR A 10 2.79 -9.43 -1.35
CA TYR A 10 4.14 -9.42 -1.88
C TYR A 10 4.39 -10.74 -2.64
N PRO A 11 5.22 -10.72 -3.71
CA PRO A 11 5.58 -11.93 -4.43
C PRO A 11 5.99 -13.11 -3.54
N ARG A 12 5.53 -14.32 -3.91
CA ARG A 12 5.87 -15.59 -3.23
C ARG A 12 6.55 -16.55 -4.21
N ILE A 13 7.55 -17.28 -3.73
CA ILE A 13 8.24 -18.30 -4.54
C ILE A 13 7.23 -19.38 -4.95
N GLY A 14 7.21 -19.75 -6.23
CA GLY A 14 6.40 -20.86 -6.76
C GLY A 14 4.92 -20.54 -6.96
N SER A 15 4.50 -19.27 -6.83
CA SER A 15 3.13 -18.81 -7.10
C SER A 15 3.09 -17.87 -8.31
N GLN A 16 1.97 -17.82 -9.02
CA GLN A 16 1.76 -16.78 -10.04
C GLN A 16 1.70 -15.40 -9.38
N LEU A 17 2.34 -14.42 -10.03
CA LEU A 17 2.35 -13.02 -9.60
C LEU A 17 0.98 -12.40 -9.87
N THR A 18 0.39 -11.78 -8.84
CA THR A 18 -0.76 -10.89 -9.01
C THR A 18 -0.30 -9.52 -9.51
N ASP A 19 -1.21 -8.74 -10.11
CA ASP A 19 -0.91 -7.38 -10.56
C ASP A 19 -0.39 -6.47 -9.43
N LEU A 20 -0.96 -6.62 -8.22
CA LEU A 20 -0.50 -5.89 -7.03
C LEU A 20 0.92 -6.29 -6.64
N GLN A 21 1.22 -7.59 -6.62
CA GLN A 21 2.56 -8.08 -6.32
C GLN A 21 3.60 -7.60 -7.33
N TYR A 22 3.23 -7.59 -8.62
CA TYR A 22 4.08 -7.04 -9.67
C TYR A 22 4.36 -5.55 -9.48
N LEU A 23 3.32 -4.76 -9.17
CA LEU A 23 3.44 -3.33 -8.94
C LEU A 23 4.35 -3.01 -7.74
N VAL A 24 4.14 -3.68 -6.60
CA VAL A 24 4.94 -3.50 -5.39
C VAL A 24 6.41 -3.82 -5.66
N LEU A 25 6.69 -4.95 -6.31
CA LEU A 25 8.04 -5.37 -6.65
C LEU A 25 8.73 -4.38 -7.60
N SER A 26 8.03 -3.94 -8.64
CA SER A 26 8.59 -3.09 -9.68
C SER A 26 8.89 -1.70 -9.15
N LEU A 27 7.95 -1.07 -8.43
CA LEU A 27 8.16 0.26 -7.87
C LEU A 27 9.24 0.26 -6.78
N SER A 28 9.24 -0.74 -5.88
CA SER A 28 10.30 -0.86 -4.86
C SER A 28 11.68 -1.06 -5.47
N SER A 29 11.78 -1.82 -6.57
CA SER A 29 13.03 -2.00 -7.32
C SER A 29 13.49 -0.70 -7.97
N VAL A 30 12.59 0.07 -8.58
CA VAL A 30 12.90 1.39 -9.17
C VAL A 30 13.40 2.36 -8.10
N LEU A 31 12.68 2.50 -6.99
CA LEU A 31 13.08 3.38 -5.88
C LEU A 31 14.46 3.01 -5.33
N ARG A 32 14.75 1.70 -5.21
CA ARG A 32 16.07 1.23 -4.81
C ARG A 32 17.14 1.54 -5.85
N ALA A 33 16.85 1.36 -7.14
CA ALA A 33 17.77 1.70 -8.23
C ALA A 33 18.08 3.20 -8.31
N LEU A 34 17.16 4.04 -7.84
CA LEU A 34 17.36 5.49 -7.65
C LEU A 34 18.20 5.83 -6.40
N GLY A 35 18.67 4.83 -5.64
CA GLY A 35 19.56 5.01 -4.49
C GLY A 35 18.87 5.15 -3.14
N HIS A 36 17.58 4.79 -3.03
CA HIS A 36 16.85 4.83 -1.76
C HIS A 36 16.99 3.53 -0.96
N ASP A 37 16.94 3.65 0.37
CA ASP A 37 16.81 2.51 1.29
C ASP A 37 15.33 2.14 1.41
N VAL A 38 14.92 1.01 0.84
CA VAL A 38 13.51 0.61 0.71
C VAL A 38 13.24 -0.60 1.59
N THR A 39 12.31 -0.44 2.54
CA THR A 39 11.78 -1.51 3.37
C THR A 39 10.30 -1.71 3.08
N ILE A 40 9.86 -2.90 2.68
CA ILE A 40 8.44 -3.23 2.45
C ILE A 40 7.92 -4.06 3.62
N VAL A 41 6.77 -3.67 4.19
CA VAL A 41 6.08 -4.41 5.25
C VAL A 41 4.80 -5.01 4.69
N VAL A 42 4.61 -6.31 4.94
CA VAL A 42 3.45 -7.08 4.49
C VAL A 42 2.91 -8.00 5.60
N PRO A 43 1.60 -8.30 5.59
CA PRO A 43 1.02 -9.25 6.51
C PRO A 43 1.39 -10.70 6.15
N GLY A 44 1.61 -11.53 7.17
CA GLY A 44 1.73 -12.99 7.05
C GLY A 44 3.10 -13.56 7.41
N ASN A 45 3.12 -14.89 7.56
CA ASN A 45 4.31 -15.69 7.84
C ASN A 45 5.06 -16.00 6.55
N ALA A 46 6.06 -15.21 6.22
CA ALA A 46 7.14 -15.66 5.35
C ALA A 46 8.35 -14.76 5.55
N ASN A 47 9.55 -15.35 5.53
CA ASN A 47 10.73 -14.68 5.03
C ASN A 47 10.48 -14.45 3.54
N PRO A 48 10.01 -13.27 3.11
CA PRO A 48 9.65 -13.07 1.72
C PRO A 48 10.95 -13.15 0.92
N PRO A 49 10.92 -13.73 -0.29
CA PRO A 49 12.10 -13.76 -1.14
C PRO A 49 12.69 -12.35 -1.29
N ASN A 50 14.00 -12.26 -1.08
CA ASN A 50 14.73 -11.02 -1.34
C ASN A 50 14.86 -10.85 -2.85
N TYR A 51 13.90 -10.13 -3.46
CA TYR A 51 13.98 -9.73 -4.85
C TYR A 51 14.70 -8.39 -4.96
N SER A 52 15.68 -8.32 -5.86
CA SER A 52 16.39 -7.08 -6.19
C SER A 52 16.99 -6.36 -4.97
N GLY A 53 17.34 -7.10 -3.91
CA GLY A 53 17.91 -6.58 -2.66
C GLY A 53 16.97 -5.68 -1.83
N VAL A 54 15.67 -5.67 -2.13
CA VAL A 54 14.66 -4.94 -1.35
C VAL A 54 14.47 -5.65 0.00
N LYS A 55 14.53 -4.89 1.11
CA LYS A 55 14.26 -5.45 2.44
C LYS A 55 12.75 -5.66 2.57
N VAL A 56 12.32 -6.88 2.89
CA VAL A 56 10.90 -7.19 3.09
C VAL A 56 10.71 -7.80 4.47
N ILE A 57 9.72 -7.30 5.21
CA ILE A 57 9.38 -7.73 6.57
C ILE A 57 7.97 -8.29 6.54
N GLY A 58 7.86 -9.61 6.72
CA GLY A 58 6.58 -10.27 6.97
C GLY A 58 6.19 -10.15 8.44
N ILE A 59 5.02 -9.60 8.72
CA ILE A 59 4.49 -9.50 10.08
C ILE A 59 3.42 -10.56 10.27
N ASN A 60 3.72 -11.54 11.12
CA ASN A 60 2.74 -12.57 11.45
C ASN A 60 1.54 -11.94 12.16
N ILE A 61 0.35 -12.26 11.67
CA ILE A 61 -0.90 -11.85 12.29
C ILE A 61 -1.48 -13.11 12.93
N PRO A 62 -1.66 -13.16 14.26
CA PRO A 62 -2.39 -14.23 14.91
C PRO A 62 -3.88 -14.10 14.56
N ILE A 63 -4.26 -14.61 13.39
CA ILE A 63 -5.64 -14.55 12.91
C ILE A 63 -6.44 -15.61 13.66
N LYS A 64 -7.39 -15.20 14.50
CA LYS A 64 -8.61 -15.98 14.74
C LYS A 64 -9.58 -15.61 13.64
N ASP A 65 -10.11 -16.61 12.94
CA ASP A 65 -10.98 -16.47 11.78
C ASP A 65 -12.03 -15.35 11.96
N TYR A 66 -11.89 -14.25 11.20
CA TYR A 66 -12.93 -13.23 11.11
C TYR A 66 -13.65 -13.40 9.77
N PRO A 67 -14.98 -13.60 9.76
CA PRO A 67 -15.74 -13.89 8.55
C PRO A 67 -15.91 -12.69 7.60
N ASN A 68 -15.50 -11.48 8.00
CA ASN A 68 -15.73 -10.25 7.23
C ASN A 68 -14.41 -9.60 6.78
N VAL A 69 -14.20 -9.50 5.46
CA VAL A 69 -13.02 -8.91 4.80
C VAL A 69 -12.70 -7.49 5.30
N VAL A 70 -13.73 -6.68 5.60
CA VAL A 70 -13.56 -5.31 6.10
C VAL A 70 -13.04 -5.30 7.54
N SER A 71 -13.70 -6.03 8.44
CA SER A 71 -13.27 -6.14 9.83
C SER A 71 -11.89 -6.77 9.93
N TYR A 72 -11.61 -7.75 9.08
CA TYR A 72 -10.31 -8.38 8.93
C TYR A 72 -9.26 -7.38 8.42
N GLY A 73 -9.53 -6.63 7.35
CA GLY A 73 -8.61 -5.65 6.79
C GLY A 73 -8.24 -4.54 7.78
N LEU A 74 -9.21 -4.03 8.55
CA LEU A 74 -8.98 -2.98 9.54
C LEU A 74 -8.24 -3.49 10.78
N SER A 75 -8.69 -4.59 11.39
CA SER A 75 -8.08 -5.12 12.62
C SER A 75 -6.69 -5.72 12.39
N SER A 76 -6.48 -6.35 11.24
CA SER A 76 -5.19 -6.92 10.85
C SER A 76 -4.16 -5.83 10.55
N SER A 77 -4.56 -4.73 9.89
CA SER A 77 -3.65 -3.61 9.63
C SER A 77 -3.10 -3.00 10.93
N MET A 78 -3.93 -2.85 11.95
CA MET A 78 -3.48 -2.39 13.27
C MET A 78 -2.47 -3.36 13.90
N GLN A 79 -2.72 -4.68 13.82
CA GLN A 79 -1.79 -5.69 14.33
C GLN A 79 -0.45 -5.68 13.59
N VAL A 80 -0.47 -5.52 12.27
CA VAL A 80 0.75 -5.37 11.46
C VAL A 80 1.57 -4.20 11.96
N VAL A 81 0.95 -3.02 12.06
CA VAL A 81 1.62 -1.79 12.47
C VAL A 81 2.13 -1.88 13.93
N ALA A 82 1.33 -2.44 14.84
CA ALA A 82 1.73 -2.63 16.23
C ALA A 82 2.93 -3.57 16.39
N ASN A 83 3.03 -4.61 15.56
CA ASN A 83 4.14 -5.56 15.59
C ASN A 83 5.35 -5.08 14.78
N MET A 84 5.16 -4.24 13.76
CA MET A 84 6.26 -3.74 12.92
C MET A 84 7.33 -3.01 13.75
N ARG A 85 6.92 -2.37 14.86
CA ARG A 85 7.81 -1.59 15.74
C ARG A 85 8.97 -2.39 16.32
N TYR A 86 8.87 -3.73 16.31
CA TYR A 86 9.92 -4.62 16.80
C TYR A 86 10.88 -5.10 15.71
N SER A 87 10.56 -4.82 14.44
CA SER A 87 11.30 -5.33 13.27
C SER A 87 11.86 -4.21 12.38
N VAL A 88 11.40 -2.98 12.62
CA VAL A 88 11.76 -1.80 11.85
C VAL A 88 12.51 -0.81 12.74
N ASP A 89 13.62 -0.31 12.23
CA ASP A 89 14.55 0.56 12.94
C ASP A 89 14.81 1.88 12.21
N GLY A 90 15.11 2.93 12.99
CA GLY A 90 15.38 4.28 12.51
C GLY A 90 14.15 5.01 11.97
N LYS A 91 14.36 6.23 11.46
CA LYS A 91 13.30 7.07 10.87
C LYS A 91 13.18 6.85 9.36
N PHE A 92 11.97 7.03 8.83
CA PHE A 92 11.67 7.00 7.41
C PHE A 92 11.22 8.38 6.96
N ASP A 93 11.69 8.81 5.80
CA ASP A 93 11.35 10.10 5.21
C ASP A 93 9.99 10.01 4.50
N GLU A 94 9.71 8.85 3.90
CA GLU A 94 8.57 8.62 3.02
C GLU A 94 7.88 7.29 3.30
N ILE A 95 6.55 7.30 3.18
CA ILE A 95 5.69 6.14 3.27
C ILE A 95 5.06 5.90 1.90
N VAL A 96 5.31 4.75 1.28
CA VAL A 96 4.71 4.36 0.00
C VAL A 96 3.72 3.22 0.21
N CYS A 97 2.46 3.46 -0.05
CA CYS A 97 1.40 2.48 0.20
C CYS A 97 0.82 1.97 -1.11
N PHE A 98 0.41 0.71 -1.11
CA PHE A 98 -0.18 0.06 -2.28
C PHE A 98 -1.60 -0.37 -1.96
N GLU A 99 -2.54 0.15 -2.76
CA GLU A 99 -3.98 -0.09 -2.60
C GLU A 99 -4.55 0.30 -1.23
N TRP A 100 -5.87 0.26 -1.09
CA TRP A 100 -6.54 0.67 0.15
C TRP A 100 -6.01 -0.05 1.40
N GLY A 101 -5.69 -1.34 1.29
CA GLY A 101 -5.16 -2.15 2.40
C GLY A 101 -3.79 -1.68 2.87
N GLY A 102 -2.86 -1.42 1.94
CA GLY A 102 -1.55 -0.87 2.27
C GLY A 102 -1.65 0.56 2.80
N CYS A 103 -2.54 1.38 2.23
CA CYS A 103 -2.77 2.76 2.63
C CYS A 103 -3.31 2.87 4.07
N ILE A 104 -4.17 1.95 4.50
CA ILE A 104 -4.57 1.85 5.92
C ILE A 104 -3.36 1.62 6.80
N MET A 105 -2.50 0.65 6.48
CA MET A 105 -1.31 0.37 7.28
C MET A 105 -0.37 1.57 7.34
N GLY A 106 -0.13 2.25 6.21
CA GLY A 106 0.75 3.41 6.17
C GLY A 106 0.24 4.60 6.97
N LEU A 107 -1.06 4.90 6.90
CA LEU A 107 -1.65 5.96 7.74
C LEU A 107 -1.60 5.62 9.22
N LEU A 108 -1.87 4.36 9.57
CA LEU A 108 -1.71 3.88 10.94
C LEU A 108 -0.26 3.99 11.39
N ALA A 109 0.70 3.67 10.53
CA ALA A 109 2.12 3.82 10.83
C ALA A 109 2.50 5.29 11.05
N LYS A 110 2.11 6.18 10.14
CA LYS A 110 2.33 7.64 10.24
C LYS A 110 1.79 8.22 11.54
N SER A 111 0.64 7.73 12.00
CA SER A 111 -0.05 8.25 13.19
C SER A 111 0.40 7.62 14.51
N THR A 112 0.97 6.41 14.50
CA THR A 112 1.24 5.66 15.76
C THR A 112 2.69 5.25 15.95
N GLN A 113 3.51 5.22 14.89
CA GLN A 113 4.87 4.68 14.95
C GLN A 113 5.91 5.80 14.93
N PRO A 114 6.80 5.89 15.94
CA PRO A 114 7.83 6.92 16.00
C PRO A 114 8.76 6.98 14.78
N CYS A 115 8.96 5.85 14.09
CA CYS A 115 9.78 5.76 12.88
C CYS A 115 9.14 6.43 11.66
N CYS A 116 7.82 6.65 11.68
CA CYS A 116 7.02 7.15 10.56
C CYS A 116 6.36 8.52 10.85
N MET A 117 6.56 9.07 12.05
CA MET A 117 6.03 10.37 12.41
C MET A 117 6.68 11.47 11.58
N GLY A 118 5.86 12.25 10.87
CA GLY A 118 6.32 13.36 10.03
C GLY A 118 6.70 12.96 8.60
N SER A 119 6.66 11.67 8.24
CA SER A 119 6.86 11.22 6.86
C SER A 119 5.69 11.64 5.97
N SER A 120 5.95 11.93 4.70
CA SER A 120 4.87 12.03 3.70
C SER A 120 4.31 10.64 3.40
N ILE A 121 3.05 10.57 2.97
CA ILE A 121 2.41 9.32 2.56
C ILE A 121 1.89 9.42 1.13
N ASN A 122 2.39 8.51 0.31
CA ASN A 122 2.09 8.40 -1.11
C ASN A 122 1.39 7.07 -1.38
N CYS A 123 0.14 7.11 -1.85
CA CYS A 123 -0.64 5.93 -2.19
C CYS A 123 -0.61 5.66 -3.69
N VAL A 124 -0.31 4.42 -4.05
CA VAL A 124 -0.33 3.91 -5.41
C VAL A 124 -1.52 2.97 -5.56
N VAL A 125 -2.43 3.34 -6.46
CA VAL A 125 -3.69 2.64 -6.71
C VAL A 125 -3.60 1.96 -8.07
N LEU A 126 -3.79 0.65 -8.08
CA LEU A 126 -3.85 -0.20 -9.27
C LEU A 126 -5.25 -0.15 -9.90
N SER A 127 -6.29 -0.20 -9.08
CA SER A 127 -7.69 -0.18 -9.50
C SER A 127 -8.60 0.31 -8.37
N THR A 128 -9.77 0.82 -8.71
CA THR A 128 -10.82 1.11 -7.74
C THR A 128 -11.95 0.08 -7.75
N GLU A 129 -12.73 0.01 -6.68
CA GLU A 129 -13.90 -0.89 -6.62
C GLU A 129 -14.94 -0.59 -7.73
N TYR A 130 -15.08 0.68 -8.15
CA TYR A 130 -15.94 1.06 -9.30
C TYR A 130 -15.49 0.47 -10.64
N GLU A 131 -14.24 0.01 -10.77
CA GLU A 131 -13.77 -0.69 -11.98
C GLU A 131 -14.20 -2.17 -12.01
N ARG A 132 -14.62 -2.71 -10.86
CA ARG A 132 -15.08 -4.09 -10.71
C ARG A 132 -16.59 -4.23 -10.87
N GLY A 133 -17.32 -3.11 -10.75
CA GLY A 133 -18.76 -3.04 -10.92
C GLY A 133 -19.33 -1.83 -10.18
N ASP A 134 -20.65 -1.67 -10.23
CA ASP A 134 -21.33 -0.67 -9.40
C ASP A 134 -21.43 -1.19 -7.94
N PRO A 135 -20.73 -0.57 -6.98
CA PRO A 135 -20.68 -1.07 -5.61
C PRO A 135 -21.99 -0.85 -4.84
N TRP A 136 -22.93 -0.04 -5.33
CA TRP A 136 -24.13 0.34 -4.55
C TRP A 136 -25.11 -0.80 -4.29
N ASN A 137 -25.05 -1.87 -5.08
CA ASN A 137 -25.94 -3.02 -4.94
C ASN A 137 -25.34 -4.17 -4.09
N ASP A 138 -24.09 -4.04 -3.66
CA ASP A 138 -23.40 -5.02 -2.82
C ASP A 138 -22.85 -4.36 -1.56
N VAL A 139 -23.30 -4.81 -0.39
CA VAL A 139 -22.92 -4.19 0.89
C VAL A 139 -21.40 -4.25 1.13
N MET A 140 -20.74 -5.31 0.69
CA MET A 140 -19.30 -5.47 0.85
C MET A 140 -18.53 -4.55 -0.10
N ALA A 141 -18.90 -4.51 -1.38
CA ALA A 141 -18.30 -3.60 -2.36
C ALA A 141 -18.53 -2.13 -1.98
N SER A 142 -19.73 -1.77 -1.54
CA SER A 142 -20.04 -0.43 -1.02
C SER A 142 -19.17 -0.06 0.18
N SER A 143 -18.91 -1.02 1.08
CA SER A 143 -18.03 -0.82 2.23
C SER A 143 -16.57 -0.61 1.80
N ILE A 144 -16.07 -1.41 0.85
CA ILE A 144 -14.70 -1.26 0.30
C ILE A 144 -14.55 0.09 -0.41
N ALA A 145 -15.49 0.45 -1.28
CA ALA A 145 -15.50 1.74 -1.96
C ALA A 145 -15.51 2.91 -0.96
N SER A 146 -16.28 2.81 0.12
CA SER A 146 -16.27 3.83 1.17
C SER A 146 -14.91 3.97 1.86
N ILE A 147 -14.23 2.85 2.10
CA ILE A 147 -12.87 2.81 2.66
C ILE A 147 -11.86 3.41 1.68
N GLU A 148 -11.88 3.00 0.41
CA GLU A 148 -11.05 3.56 -0.67
C GLU A 148 -11.17 5.08 -0.71
N GLY A 149 -12.40 5.59 -0.78
CA GLY A 149 -12.64 7.03 -0.82
C GLY A 149 -12.10 7.76 0.41
N TRP A 150 -12.31 7.22 1.60
CA TRP A 150 -11.81 7.85 2.83
C TRP A 150 -10.28 7.81 2.90
N ILE A 151 -9.67 6.65 2.66
CA ILE A 151 -8.25 6.42 2.87
C ILE A 151 -7.39 7.20 1.88
N PHE A 152 -7.76 7.20 0.60
CA PHE A 152 -6.99 7.90 -0.42
C PHE A 152 -7.04 9.42 -0.22
N ARG A 153 -8.13 9.98 0.33
CA ARG A 153 -8.20 11.41 0.67
C ARG A 153 -7.29 11.82 1.83
N GLN A 154 -6.84 10.89 2.66
CA GLN A 154 -5.92 11.19 3.76
C GLN A 154 -4.44 11.21 3.32
N CYS A 155 -4.17 10.84 2.08
CA CYS A 155 -2.80 10.70 1.60
C CYS A 155 -2.28 12.01 1.03
N ASP A 156 -0.98 12.28 1.19
CA ASP A 156 -0.35 13.50 0.69
C ASP A 156 -0.26 13.46 -0.85
N GLY A 157 0.02 12.27 -1.40
CA GLY A 157 -0.03 11.98 -2.84
C GLY A 157 -0.84 10.72 -3.14
N VAL A 158 -1.63 10.75 -4.23
CA VAL A 158 -2.34 9.58 -4.77
C VAL A 158 -2.02 9.44 -6.25
N TYR A 159 -1.53 8.27 -6.64
CA TYR A 159 -1.05 8.01 -8.00
C TYR A 159 -1.65 6.72 -8.55
N ALA A 160 -1.86 6.69 -9.86
CA ALA A 160 -2.21 5.47 -10.58
C ALA A 160 -1.56 5.43 -11.96
N VAL A 161 -1.30 4.22 -12.44
CA VAL A 161 -0.69 3.95 -13.75
C VAL A 161 -1.72 3.73 -14.86
N ARG A 162 -3.02 3.88 -14.55
CA ARG A 162 -4.12 3.82 -15.51
C ARG A 162 -4.94 5.10 -15.43
N GLN A 163 -5.17 5.74 -16.57
CA GLN A 163 -5.97 6.96 -16.64
C GLN A 163 -7.40 6.74 -16.12
N GLY A 164 -8.04 5.62 -16.48
CA GLY A 164 -9.39 5.29 -16.00
C GLY A 164 -9.50 5.19 -14.47
N THR A 165 -8.46 4.67 -13.81
CA THR A 165 -8.38 4.63 -12.35
C THR A 165 -8.30 6.03 -11.75
N VAL A 166 -7.49 6.92 -12.35
CA VAL A 166 -7.45 8.33 -11.94
C VAL A 166 -8.78 9.03 -12.14
N ASP A 167 -9.47 8.74 -13.23
CA ASP A 167 -10.79 9.33 -13.51
C ASP A 167 -11.82 8.87 -12.47
N ASN A 168 -11.81 7.61 -12.05
CA ASN A 168 -12.66 7.11 -10.96
C ASN A 168 -12.30 7.74 -9.61
N LEU A 169 -11.00 7.83 -9.27
CA LEU A 169 -10.53 8.51 -8.05
C LEU A 169 -11.05 9.95 -7.97
N LYS A 170 -11.00 10.70 -9.08
CA LYS A 170 -11.50 12.09 -9.14
C LYS A 170 -13.02 12.15 -9.12
N ASN A 171 -13.68 11.42 -10.00
CA ASN A 171 -15.11 11.61 -10.28
C ASN A 171 -16.04 10.86 -9.32
N LYS A 172 -15.59 9.72 -8.78
CA LYS A 172 -16.40 8.88 -7.88
C LYS A 172 -16.01 9.05 -6.42
N TYR A 173 -14.73 9.24 -6.14
CA TYR A 173 -14.22 9.37 -4.77
C TYR A 173 -13.85 10.79 -4.35
N ASN A 174 -13.85 11.76 -5.28
CA ASN A 174 -13.39 13.13 -5.00
C ASN A 174 -11.98 13.17 -4.38
N VAL A 175 -11.07 12.36 -4.92
CA VAL A 175 -9.66 12.26 -4.53
C VAL A 175 -8.81 13.03 -5.54
N LYS A 176 -7.90 13.88 -5.06
CA LYS A 176 -6.87 14.48 -5.91
C LYS A 176 -5.83 13.42 -6.27
N ALA A 177 -5.99 12.82 -7.45
CA ALA A 177 -5.08 11.80 -7.97
C ALA A 177 -4.32 12.27 -9.22
N THR A 178 -3.10 11.76 -9.37
CA THR A 178 -2.22 12.05 -10.50
C THR A 178 -2.01 10.80 -11.34
N TYR A 179 -2.21 10.91 -12.64
CA TYR A 179 -1.86 9.86 -13.59
C TYR A 179 -0.37 9.90 -13.84
N VAL A 180 0.28 8.75 -13.72
CA VAL A 180 1.72 8.59 -14.01
C VAL A 180 1.88 7.40 -14.97
N PRO A 181 2.32 7.63 -16.22
CA PRO A 181 2.17 6.65 -17.29
C PRO A 181 3.12 5.45 -17.20
N SER A 182 4.08 5.45 -16.27
CA SER A 182 5.01 4.33 -16.08
C SER A 182 5.44 4.20 -14.61
N ILE A 183 5.88 2.99 -14.23
CA ILE A 183 6.40 2.72 -12.88
C ILE A 183 7.72 3.45 -12.66
N GLU A 184 8.55 3.60 -13.69
CA GLU A 184 9.80 4.35 -13.65
C GLU A 184 9.57 5.84 -13.35
N GLU A 185 8.59 6.45 -14.02
CA GLU A 185 8.22 7.84 -13.76
C GLU A 185 7.59 7.99 -12.38
N LEU A 186 6.76 7.04 -11.96
CA LEU A 186 6.18 7.03 -10.62
C LEU A 186 7.27 6.99 -9.53
N GLY A 187 8.31 6.18 -9.72
CA GLY A 187 9.46 6.15 -8.82
C GLY A 187 10.15 7.50 -8.72
N ARG A 188 10.31 8.23 -9.83
CA ARG A 188 10.90 9.59 -9.82
C ARG A 188 10.00 10.63 -9.17
N VAL A 189 8.69 10.53 -9.36
CA VAL A 189 7.71 11.45 -8.74
C VAL A 189 7.67 11.28 -7.23
N ILE A 190 7.77 10.04 -6.72
CA ILE A 190 7.81 9.77 -5.28
C ILE A 190 9.19 10.14 -4.69
N ALA A 191 10.25 10.04 -5.48
CA ALA A 191 11.62 10.33 -5.06
C ALA A 191 12.00 11.83 -5.07
N GLY A 192 11.23 12.66 -5.76
CA GLY A 192 11.49 14.09 -5.94
C GLY A 192 10.75 14.94 -4.92
#